data_AF-A0AAN7TXD8-F1
#
_entry.id   AF-A0AAN7TXD8-F1
#
_cell.length_a   1.000
_cell.length_b   1.000
_cell.length_c   1.000
_cell.angle_alpha   90.00
_cell.angle_beta   90.00
_cell.angle_gamma   90.00
#
_symmetry.space_group_name_H-M   'P 1'
#
loop_
_entity.id
_entity.type
_entity.pdbx_description
1 polymer ?
#
loop_
_entity_poly.entity_id
_entity_poly.type
_entity_poly.pdbx_seq_one_letter_code
_entity_poly.pdbx_strand_id
1 'polypeptide(L)'
;MKSILKILLILLISLNIIYCDEDKHYYKVSWDDNNNKCLSTKLCSQYSIEKINLNNFIRSKSKSSSSIVSKYNHKIQNKLEQEDNNNNNNDNNNNDNNNNNNINNNNINSINNDNNFQSIAPTLNKIPIYQLLINEKSTLSKIKSYFLNNESNDIIVYGDIVKQIVDRKTSLNNLNVLRVYKQLPLGNRVETTDRYYTFSNSNFPCLERPNLKRDKPCFPIISTMVNFNSYNYLISKLIYPYSENVGQFFDSRWLDYKSLTDYDGIGGKLIALGTINNKYEVIVSNAYINIPDPIQQCPSTNKLQCNSSQIATNSRDVNRCLINSTCTLISFSNNTIDYPQCPKGYYLTFFTGNNGGILEFNCDANFLAKTY
;
A
#
# COMPACT_ATOMS: atom_id res chain seq x y z
N MET A 1 1.16 -45.38 -32.76
CA MET A 1 0.18 -44.59 -31.97
C MET A 1 0.69 -44.12 -30.61
N LYS A 2 1.37 -44.95 -29.78
CA LYS A 2 1.83 -44.53 -28.42
C LYS A 2 2.86 -43.39 -28.39
N SER A 3 3.65 -43.18 -29.45
CA SER A 3 4.67 -42.11 -29.49
C SER A 3 4.07 -40.71 -29.75
N ILE A 4 3.03 -40.63 -30.60
CA ILE A 4 2.34 -39.37 -30.92
C ILE A 4 1.58 -38.85 -29.68
N LEU A 5 0.98 -39.73 -28.89
CA LEU A 5 0.27 -39.35 -27.66
C LEU A 5 1.22 -38.78 -26.59
N LYS A 6 2.45 -39.31 -26.47
CA LYS A 6 3.47 -38.77 -25.55
C LYS A 6 3.98 -37.41 -25.99
N ILE A 7 4.18 -37.19 -27.30
CA ILE A 7 4.56 -35.88 -27.84
C ILE A 7 3.42 -34.88 -27.63
N LEU A 8 2.16 -35.27 -27.83
CA LEU A 8 1.00 -34.41 -27.58
C LEU A 8 0.84 -34.07 -26.09
N LEU A 9 1.10 -35.02 -25.19
CA LEU A 9 1.04 -34.80 -23.74
C LEU A 9 2.19 -33.90 -23.26
N ILE A 10 3.41 -34.08 -23.79
CA ILE A 10 4.55 -33.20 -23.50
C ILE A 10 4.32 -31.80 -24.09
N LEU A 11 3.73 -31.68 -25.28
CA LEU A 11 3.28 -30.40 -25.85
C LEU A 11 2.16 -29.78 -25.02
N LEU A 12 1.21 -30.55 -24.49
CA LEU A 12 0.16 -30.03 -23.60
C LEU A 12 0.70 -29.63 -22.22
N ILE A 13 1.71 -30.33 -21.71
CA ILE A 13 2.39 -29.99 -20.44
C ILE A 13 3.34 -28.80 -20.60
N SER A 14 3.94 -28.60 -21.78
CA SER A 14 4.70 -27.40 -22.14
C SER A 14 3.83 -26.24 -22.67
N LEU A 15 2.58 -26.52 -23.05
CA LEU A 15 1.47 -25.59 -23.24
C LEU A 15 0.71 -25.29 -21.94
N ASN A 16 1.17 -25.80 -20.79
CA ASN A 16 1.17 -24.95 -19.58
C ASN A 16 2.23 -23.86 -19.81
N ILE A 17 1.93 -23.04 -20.82
CA ILE A 17 2.22 -21.63 -20.87
C ILE A 17 2.12 -21.19 -19.43
N ILE A 18 3.27 -20.79 -18.90
CA ILE A 18 3.36 -19.88 -17.77
C ILE A 18 2.42 -18.74 -18.16
N TYR A 19 1.15 -18.84 -17.75
CA TYR A 19 0.18 -17.79 -17.89
C TYR A 19 0.69 -16.79 -16.88
N CYS A 20 1.60 -15.92 -17.34
CA CYS A 20 2.07 -14.81 -16.56
C CYS A 20 0.80 -14.11 -16.08
N ASP A 21 0.66 -14.00 -14.76
CA ASP A 21 -0.44 -13.35 -14.07
C ASP A 21 -0.35 -11.81 -14.26
N GLU A 22 -0.01 -11.37 -15.48
CA GLU A 22 0.41 -10.03 -15.87
C GLU A 22 -0.74 -9.02 -15.95
N ASP A 23 -1.99 -9.51 -15.97
CA ASP A 23 -3.16 -8.65 -16.19
C ASP A 23 -3.83 -8.15 -14.91
N LYS A 24 -3.39 -8.62 -13.73
CA LYS A 24 -3.96 -8.19 -12.45
C LYS A 24 -3.32 -6.92 -11.95
N HIS A 25 -4.13 -5.91 -11.70
CA HIS A 25 -3.68 -4.60 -11.23
C HIS A 25 -4.59 -4.05 -10.15
N TYR A 26 -4.09 -3.04 -9.45
CA TYR A 26 -4.87 -2.23 -8.53
C TYR A 26 -5.48 -1.04 -9.26
N TYR A 27 -6.79 -0.88 -9.09
CA TYR A 27 -7.58 0.18 -9.69
C TYR A 27 -8.29 0.98 -8.61
N LYS A 28 -8.26 2.30 -8.72
CA LYS A 28 -9.16 3.17 -7.97
C LYS A 28 -10.52 3.17 -8.68
N VAL A 29 -11.59 2.93 -7.93
CA VAL A 29 -12.96 3.01 -8.44
C VAL A 29 -13.49 4.42 -8.16
N SER A 30 -14.24 4.99 -9.10
CA SER A 30 -14.96 6.24 -8.88
C SER A 30 -16.33 6.15 -9.51
N TRP A 31 -17.36 6.43 -8.70
CA TRP A 31 -18.72 6.61 -9.19
C TRP A 31 -18.79 7.83 -10.10
N ASP A 32 -19.53 7.71 -11.20
CA ASP A 32 -19.78 8.87 -12.05
C ASP A 32 -20.90 9.71 -11.44
N ASP A 33 -20.51 10.74 -10.69
CA ASP A 33 -21.43 11.70 -10.06
C ASP A 33 -22.14 12.60 -11.10
N ASN A 34 -21.72 12.56 -12.37
CA ASN A 34 -22.48 13.19 -13.42
C ASN A 34 -23.80 12.44 -13.54
N ASN A 35 -24.82 13.06 -12.94
CA ASN A 35 -26.24 12.77 -12.89
C ASN A 35 -26.93 12.52 -14.26
N ASN A 36 -26.20 12.05 -15.26
CA ASN A 36 -26.68 11.31 -16.40
C ASN A 36 -27.35 10.03 -15.86
N LYS A 37 -28.51 10.21 -15.20
CA LYS A 37 -29.55 9.21 -15.11
C LYS A 37 -29.65 8.65 -16.52
N CYS A 38 -29.21 7.41 -16.68
CA CYS A 38 -29.31 6.77 -17.96
C CYS A 38 -30.77 6.55 -18.26
N LEU A 39 -31.37 7.56 -18.91
CA LEU A 39 -32.73 7.55 -19.40
C LEU A 39 -32.85 6.59 -20.59
N SER A 40 -31.72 6.19 -21.17
CA SER A 40 -31.62 5.14 -22.18
C SER A 40 -31.45 3.77 -21.53
N THR A 41 -32.28 2.83 -21.97
CA THR A 41 -32.23 1.41 -21.60
C THR A 41 -31.02 0.65 -22.16
N LYS A 42 -30.14 1.32 -22.93
CA LYS A 42 -28.96 0.69 -23.54
C LYS A 42 -27.66 1.25 -22.96
N LEU A 43 -27.11 0.48 -22.02
CA LEU A 43 -25.68 0.37 -21.68
C LEU A 43 -24.97 1.69 -21.33
N CYS A 44 -25.04 2.07 -20.06
CA CYS A 44 -24.18 3.11 -19.50
C CYS A 44 -23.15 2.53 -18.56
N SER A 45 -21.94 3.09 -18.57
CA SER A 45 -20.96 2.84 -17.52
C SER A 45 -21.43 3.48 -16.21
N GLN A 46 -21.55 2.67 -15.16
CA GLN A 46 -21.90 3.14 -13.82
C GLN A 46 -20.65 3.64 -13.07
N TYR A 47 -19.47 3.18 -13.48
CA TYR A 47 -18.22 3.47 -12.81
C TYR A 47 -17.15 3.84 -13.83
N SER A 48 -16.20 4.63 -13.33
CA SER A 48 -14.90 4.78 -13.95
C SER A 48 -13.85 4.12 -13.08
N ILE A 49 -12.87 3.48 -13.70
CA ILE A 49 -11.70 2.94 -13.01
C ILE A 49 -10.43 3.61 -13.51
N GLU A 50 -9.47 3.73 -12.61
CA GLU A 50 -8.16 4.29 -12.91
C GLU A 50 -7.08 3.35 -12.38
N LYS A 51 -6.18 2.91 -13.27
CA LYS A 51 -5.02 2.12 -12.86
C LYS A 51 -4.08 2.99 -12.04
N ILE A 52 -3.85 2.59 -10.80
CA ILE A 52 -3.10 3.38 -9.82
C ILE A 52 -1.63 3.58 -10.26
N ASN A 53 -1.09 4.77 -9.98
CA ASN A 53 0.31 5.21 -10.20
C ASN A 53 0.78 5.34 -11.68
N LEU A 54 -0.03 5.03 -12.69
CA LEU A 54 0.44 4.98 -14.08
C LEU A 54 0.77 6.37 -14.67
N ASN A 55 -0.07 7.38 -14.37
CA ASN A 55 -0.02 8.68 -15.05
C ASN A 55 1.12 9.60 -14.54
N ASN A 56 1.51 9.46 -13.27
CA ASN A 56 2.62 10.24 -12.70
C ASN A 56 3.99 9.77 -13.20
N PHE A 57 4.08 8.49 -13.59
CA PHE A 57 5.34 7.88 -13.98
C PHE A 57 5.76 8.22 -15.42
N ILE A 58 4.81 8.34 -16.35
CA ILE A 58 5.09 8.77 -17.74
C ILE A 58 5.75 10.17 -17.75
N ARG A 59 5.36 11.04 -16.81
CA ARG A 59 5.87 12.40 -16.68
C ARG A 59 7.29 12.49 -16.10
N SER A 60 7.71 11.54 -15.26
CA SER A 60 9.07 11.55 -14.68
C SER A 60 10.11 11.05 -15.68
N LYS A 61 9.77 10.05 -16.51
CA LYS A 61 10.64 9.60 -17.61
C LYS A 61 10.87 10.72 -18.63
N SER A 62 9.82 11.45 -19.03
CA SER A 62 9.96 12.51 -20.05
C SER A 62 10.80 13.71 -19.60
N LYS A 63 10.97 13.94 -18.29
CA LYS A 63 11.81 15.03 -17.74
C LYS A 63 13.22 14.58 -17.33
N SER A 64 13.41 13.30 -17.02
CA SER A 64 14.67 12.77 -16.46
C SER A 64 15.64 12.22 -17.51
N SER A 65 15.13 11.76 -18.66
CA SER A 65 15.96 11.10 -19.68
C SER A 65 16.90 12.02 -20.47
N SER A 66 16.87 13.35 -20.26
CA SER A 66 17.82 14.26 -20.91
C SER A 66 18.98 14.76 -20.02
N SER A 67 18.98 14.52 -18.70
CA SER A 67 20.01 15.15 -17.85
C SER A 67 20.60 14.33 -16.69
N ILE A 68 20.01 13.19 -16.29
CA ILE A 68 20.45 12.48 -15.07
C ILE A 68 21.35 11.27 -15.36
N VAL A 69 21.17 10.61 -16.52
CA VAL A 69 22.00 9.44 -16.89
C VAL A 69 23.46 9.83 -17.19
N SER A 70 23.74 11.07 -17.63
CA SER A 70 25.13 11.52 -17.86
C SER A 70 25.88 11.89 -16.57
N LYS A 71 25.19 12.29 -15.50
CA LYS A 71 25.84 12.75 -14.26
C LYS A 71 26.24 11.62 -13.30
N TYR A 72 25.54 10.48 -13.33
CA TYR A 72 25.87 9.36 -12.43
C TYR A 72 27.01 8.48 -12.95
N ASN A 73 27.16 8.32 -14.27
CA ASN A 73 28.30 7.59 -14.83
C ASN A 73 29.62 8.35 -14.71
N HIS A 74 29.59 9.69 -14.74
CA HIS A 74 30.82 10.50 -14.61
C HIS A 74 31.41 10.50 -13.19
N LYS A 75 30.58 10.30 -12.15
CA LYS A 75 31.02 10.34 -10.75
C LYS A 75 31.61 9.01 -10.26
N ILE A 76 31.31 7.90 -10.93
CA ILE A 76 31.89 6.59 -10.64
C ILE A 76 33.25 6.42 -11.33
N GLN A 77 33.43 6.92 -12.56
CA GLN A 77 34.75 6.87 -13.21
C GLN A 77 35.78 7.77 -12.52
N ASN A 78 35.42 9.00 -12.13
CA ASN A 78 36.37 9.89 -11.45
C ASN A 78 36.80 9.41 -10.05
N LYS A 79 36.05 8.49 -9.43
CA LYS A 79 36.40 7.93 -8.12
C LYS A 79 37.29 6.69 -8.23
N LEU A 80 37.19 5.94 -9.33
CA LEU A 80 38.10 4.82 -9.62
C LEU A 80 39.45 5.32 -10.13
N GLU A 81 39.50 6.42 -10.88
CA GLU A 81 40.79 7.03 -11.33
C GLU A 81 41.56 7.76 -10.21
N GLN A 82 40.92 8.09 -9.09
CA GLN A 82 41.59 8.71 -7.93
C GLN A 82 42.13 7.69 -6.91
N GLU A 83 41.67 6.43 -6.93
CA GLU A 83 42.21 5.39 -6.06
C GLU A 83 43.39 4.63 -6.70
N ASP A 84 43.55 4.66 -8.03
CA ASP A 84 44.69 4.06 -8.73
C ASP A 84 45.94 4.97 -8.84
N ASN A 85 45.85 6.25 -8.46
CA ASN A 85 46.96 7.22 -8.61
C ASN A 85 47.73 7.56 -7.32
N ASN A 86 47.52 6.82 -6.23
CA ASN A 86 48.19 7.11 -4.95
C ASN A 86 49.23 6.06 -4.50
N ASN A 87 49.76 5.28 -5.44
CA ASN A 87 50.97 4.48 -5.23
C ASN A 87 51.94 4.68 -6.39
N ASN A 88 52.76 5.73 -6.32
CA ASN A 88 54.14 5.66 -6.82
C ASN A 88 55.02 6.76 -6.21
N ASN A 89 56.24 6.31 -5.90
CA ASN A 89 57.32 7.00 -5.20
C ASN A 89 57.95 8.17 -5.98
N ASN A 90 58.64 9.02 -5.21
CA ASN A 90 59.92 9.71 -5.49
C ASN A 90 60.30 9.99 -6.96
N ASP A 91 60.49 11.26 -7.31
CA ASP A 91 61.84 11.82 -7.43
C ASP A 91 61.85 13.33 -7.73
N ASN A 92 62.99 13.91 -7.40
CA ASN A 92 63.35 15.33 -7.42
C ASN A 92 63.37 16.03 -8.79
N ASN A 93 63.32 17.36 -8.67
CA ASN A 93 64.03 18.38 -9.44
C ASN A 93 63.43 18.99 -10.73
N ASN A 94 63.46 20.32 -10.67
CA ASN A 94 63.82 21.30 -11.70
C ASN A 94 62.74 21.89 -12.62
N ASN A 95 62.55 23.20 -12.34
CA ASN A 95 62.68 24.33 -13.25
C ASN A 95 61.55 24.79 -14.18
N ASP A 96 61.45 26.12 -14.16
CA ASP A 96 61.13 27.05 -15.22
C ASP A 96 59.66 27.46 -15.45
N ASN A 97 59.39 28.68 -14.97
CA ASN A 97 58.96 29.83 -15.78
C ASN A 97 58.29 29.50 -17.12
N ASN A 98 57.01 29.88 -17.28
CA ASN A 98 56.68 31.04 -18.12
C ASN A 98 55.18 31.34 -18.19
N ASN A 99 54.93 32.65 -18.22
CA ASN A 99 53.94 33.37 -19.02
C ASN A 99 52.43 33.09 -18.92
N ASN A 100 51.76 34.17 -18.49
CA ASN A 100 50.72 34.89 -19.22
C ASN A 100 49.73 34.03 -20.03
N ASN A 101 48.46 34.07 -19.62
CA ASN A 101 47.42 34.60 -20.49
C ASN A 101 46.18 35.02 -19.70
N ASN A 102 45.95 36.33 -19.74
CA ASN A 102 44.66 36.98 -19.48
C ASN A 102 43.66 36.47 -20.52
N ILE A 103 42.61 35.78 -20.09
CA ILE A 103 41.40 35.57 -20.89
C ILE A 103 40.23 36.12 -20.10
N ASN A 104 39.81 37.32 -20.51
CA ASN A 104 38.47 37.85 -20.30
C ASN A 104 37.45 36.84 -20.81
N ASN A 105 36.59 36.33 -19.93
CA ASN A 105 35.36 35.65 -20.32
C ASN A 105 34.16 36.30 -19.65
N ASN A 106 33.62 37.26 -20.39
CA ASN A 106 32.21 37.40 -20.77
C ASN A 106 31.13 37.08 -19.72
N ASN A 107 30.46 38.16 -19.33
CA ASN A 107 29.05 38.26 -18.95
C ASN A 107 28.18 37.11 -19.48
N ILE A 108 27.75 36.25 -18.56
CA ILE A 108 26.60 35.37 -18.76
C ILE A 108 25.38 36.15 -18.31
N ASN A 109 24.68 36.74 -19.28
CA ASN A 109 23.33 37.27 -19.09
C ASN A 109 22.42 36.13 -18.62
N SER A 110 21.89 36.26 -17.40
CA SER A 110 20.85 35.37 -16.88
C SER A 110 19.56 35.61 -17.67
N ILE A 111 19.27 34.71 -18.60
CA ILE A 111 17.96 34.64 -19.25
C ILE A 111 16.98 34.07 -18.21
N ASN A 112 16.20 34.96 -17.61
CA ASN A 112 15.00 34.60 -16.85
C ASN A 112 13.96 34.04 -17.82
N ASN A 113 14.02 32.72 -18.06
CA ASN A 113 12.93 31.98 -18.66
C ASN A 113 11.89 31.68 -17.58
N ASP A 114 11.02 32.65 -17.33
CA ASP A 114 9.73 32.43 -16.66
C ASP A 114 8.82 31.61 -17.57
N ASN A 115 9.13 30.32 -17.68
CA ASN A 115 8.24 29.34 -18.26
C ASN A 115 7.10 29.08 -17.28
N ASN A 116 6.06 29.90 -17.38
CA ASN A 116 4.71 29.60 -16.91
C ASN A 116 4.18 28.34 -17.62
N PHE A 117 4.69 27.18 -17.23
CA PHE A 117 4.05 25.90 -17.50
C PHE A 117 2.87 25.81 -16.55
N GLN A 118 1.73 26.39 -16.95
CA GLN A 118 0.44 25.97 -16.44
C GLN A 118 0.36 24.46 -16.66
N SER A 119 0.46 23.70 -15.59
CA SER A 119 0.34 22.26 -15.63
C SER A 119 -1.11 21.94 -15.96
N ILE A 120 -1.40 21.77 -17.25
CA ILE A 120 -2.58 21.03 -17.69
C ILE A 120 -2.35 19.63 -17.13
N ALA A 121 -2.94 19.34 -15.97
CA ALA A 121 -2.94 18.02 -15.40
C ALA A 121 -3.57 17.11 -16.45
N PRO A 122 -2.84 16.15 -17.03
CA PRO A 122 -3.43 15.26 -18.00
C PRO A 122 -4.60 14.56 -17.31
N THR A 123 -5.77 14.68 -17.91
CA THR A 123 -6.96 13.93 -17.53
C THR A 123 -6.56 12.47 -17.37
N LEU A 124 -6.65 11.95 -16.15
CA LEU A 124 -6.36 10.56 -15.88
C LEU A 124 -7.20 9.73 -16.85
N ASN A 125 -6.56 8.82 -17.61
CA ASN A 125 -7.24 7.94 -18.55
C ASN A 125 -8.14 6.98 -17.78
N LYS A 126 -9.33 7.48 -17.40
CA LYS A 126 -10.38 6.73 -16.76
C LYS A 126 -10.96 5.75 -17.78
N ILE A 127 -11.00 4.47 -17.42
CA ILE A 127 -11.64 3.44 -18.24
C ILE A 127 -13.08 3.33 -17.76
N PRO A 128 -14.09 3.62 -18.60
CA PRO A 128 -15.47 3.35 -18.26
C PRO A 128 -15.67 1.84 -18.16
N ILE A 129 -16.30 1.39 -17.08
CA ILE A 129 -16.68 -0.01 -16.90
C ILE A 129 -18.19 -0.13 -16.75
N TYR A 130 -18.73 -1.19 -17.34
CA TYR A 130 -20.17 -1.45 -17.31
C TYR A 130 -20.56 -2.21 -16.05
N GLN A 131 -19.76 -3.19 -15.66
CA GLN A 131 -20.02 -4.04 -14.50
C GLN A 131 -18.73 -4.35 -13.73
N LEU A 132 -18.86 -4.35 -12.40
CA LEU A 132 -17.92 -4.99 -11.49
C LEU A 132 -18.35 -6.46 -11.35
N LEU A 133 -17.58 -7.38 -11.91
CA LEU A 133 -17.81 -8.81 -11.79
C LEU A 133 -17.23 -9.27 -10.47
N ILE A 134 -18.10 -9.35 -9.46
CA ILE A 134 -17.75 -9.86 -8.14
C ILE A 134 -18.25 -11.30 -8.06
N ASN A 135 -17.37 -12.24 -7.76
CA ASN A 135 -17.76 -13.63 -7.58
C ASN A 135 -18.79 -13.74 -6.45
N GLU A 136 -20.05 -14.03 -6.80
CA GLU A 136 -21.15 -14.04 -5.84
C GLU A 136 -21.04 -15.13 -4.77
N LYS A 137 -20.30 -16.21 -5.07
CA LYS A 137 -20.02 -17.28 -4.12
C LYS A 137 -18.87 -16.93 -3.16
N SER A 138 -18.17 -15.82 -3.41
CA SER A 138 -17.11 -15.35 -2.53
C SER A 138 -17.67 -14.50 -1.38
N THR A 139 -16.86 -14.34 -0.33
CA THR A 139 -17.14 -13.41 0.77
C THR A 139 -17.31 -11.96 0.30
N LEU A 140 -16.85 -11.63 -0.92
CA LEU A 140 -16.97 -10.30 -1.51
C LEU A 140 -18.42 -9.94 -1.92
N SER A 141 -19.33 -10.91 -1.99
CA SER A 141 -20.76 -10.61 -2.25
C SER A 141 -21.37 -9.69 -1.19
N LYS A 142 -20.91 -9.82 0.07
CA LYS A 142 -21.37 -9.02 1.22
C LYS A 142 -20.94 -7.56 1.17
N ILE A 143 -19.94 -7.24 0.36
CA ILE A 143 -19.36 -5.89 0.26
C ILE A 143 -19.80 -5.16 -1.01
N LYS A 144 -20.78 -5.71 -1.76
CA LYS A 144 -21.40 -5.06 -2.92
C LYS A 144 -21.95 -3.66 -2.57
N SER A 145 -22.40 -3.46 -1.33
CA SER A 145 -22.93 -2.18 -0.85
C SER A 145 -21.91 -1.04 -0.89
N TYR A 146 -20.62 -1.31 -0.74
CA TYR A 146 -19.60 -0.25 -0.76
C TYR A 146 -19.40 0.36 -2.14
N PHE A 147 -19.78 -0.36 -3.20
CA PHE A 147 -19.74 0.19 -4.56
C PHE A 147 -20.91 1.14 -4.83
N LEU A 148 -21.83 1.35 -3.90
CA LEU A 148 -22.95 2.26 -4.11
C LEU A 148 -22.55 3.69 -3.73
N ASN A 149 -22.89 4.64 -4.61
CA ASN A 149 -22.78 6.09 -4.36
C ASN A 149 -21.32 6.58 -4.16
N ASN A 150 -21.17 7.61 -3.32
CA ASN A 150 -19.93 8.29 -2.97
C ASN A 150 -18.93 7.42 -2.19
N GLU A 151 -19.36 6.31 -1.56
CA GLU A 151 -18.47 5.40 -0.84
C GLU A 151 -17.46 4.70 -1.75
N SER A 152 -17.75 4.62 -3.04
CA SER A 152 -16.88 4.05 -4.06
C SER A 152 -15.57 4.82 -4.23
N ASN A 153 -15.55 6.13 -3.93
CA ASN A 153 -14.37 6.98 -4.05
C ASN A 153 -13.25 6.62 -3.05
N ASP A 154 -13.60 5.86 -2.01
CA ASP A 154 -12.70 5.39 -0.97
C ASP A 154 -12.29 3.93 -1.17
N ILE A 155 -12.51 3.38 -2.37
CA ILE A 155 -12.27 1.97 -2.68
C ILE A 155 -11.14 1.82 -3.70
N ILE A 156 -10.24 0.90 -3.37
CA ILE A 156 -9.30 0.31 -4.33
C ILE A 156 -9.72 -1.13 -4.56
N VAL A 157 -9.68 -1.58 -5.80
CA VAL A 157 -9.92 -2.98 -6.15
C VAL A 157 -8.68 -3.58 -6.78
N TYR A 158 -8.45 -4.86 -6.53
CA TYR A 158 -7.44 -5.65 -7.21
C TYR A 158 -8.13 -6.68 -8.10
N GLY A 159 -7.73 -6.77 -9.36
CA GLY A 159 -8.41 -7.60 -10.34
C GLY A 159 -7.91 -7.39 -11.76
N ASP A 160 -8.63 -7.92 -12.73
CA ASP A 160 -8.29 -7.90 -14.16
C ASP A 160 -9.46 -7.40 -15.02
N ILE A 161 -9.14 -6.71 -16.12
CA ILE A 161 -10.15 -6.20 -17.05
C ILE A 161 -10.52 -7.31 -18.03
N VAL A 162 -11.78 -7.74 -18.00
CA VAL A 162 -12.33 -8.76 -18.88
C VAL A 162 -13.15 -8.08 -19.98
N LYS A 163 -12.81 -8.37 -21.24
CA LYS A 163 -13.61 -7.93 -22.39
C LYS A 163 -14.75 -8.91 -22.62
N GLN A 164 -15.99 -8.44 -22.47
CA GLN A 164 -17.19 -9.18 -22.81
C GLN A 164 -17.70 -8.75 -24.18
N ILE A 165 -17.78 -9.69 -25.12
CA ILE A 165 -18.39 -9.46 -26.44
C ILE A 165 -19.90 -9.58 -26.28
N VAL A 166 -20.63 -8.47 -26.47
CA VAL A 166 -22.10 -8.44 -26.38
C VAL A 166 -22.74 -8.78 -27.72
N ASP A 167 -22.15 -8.26 -28.80
CA ASP A 167 -22.53 -8.57 -30.18
C ASP A 167 -21.32 -8.44 -31.11
N ARG A 168 -21.52 -8.61 -32.42
CA ARG A 168 -20.42 -8.60 -33.42
C ARG A 168 -19.65 -7.28 -33.51
N LYS A 169 -20.21 -6.16 -33.01
CA LYS A 169 -19.63 -4.82 -33.07
C LYS A 169 -19.36 -4.22 -31.70
N THR A 170 -19.98 -4.76 -30.65
CA THR A 170 -19.95 -4.20 -29.30
C THR A 170 -19.19 -5.12 -28.36
N SER A 171 -18.11 -4.60 -27.77
CA SER A 171 -17.44 -5.20 -26.62
C SER A 171 -17.51 -4.24 -25.44
N LEU A 172 -17.74 -4.79 -24.25
CA LEU A 172 -17.79 -4.07 -22.99
C LEU A 172 -16.57 -4.46 -22.16
N ASN A 173 -15.99 -3.47 -21.49
CA ASN A 173 -15.00 -3.75 -20.46
C ASN A 173 -15.73 -3.95 -19.13
N ASN A 174 -15.49 -5.10 -18.52
CA ASN A 174 -15.88 -5.41 -17.17
C ASN A 174 -14.63 -5.55 -16.31
N LEU A 175 -14.75 -5.30 -15.01
CA LEU A 175 -13.65 -5.51 -14.08
C LEU A 175 -13.97 -6.73 -13.22
N ASN A 176 -13.17 -7.79 -13.35
CA ASN A 176 -13.24 -8.95 -12.49
C ASN A 176 -12.52 -8.65 -11.16
N VAL A 177 -13.31 -8.48 -10.10
CA VAL A 177 -12.81 -8.02 -8.80
C VAL A 177 -12.43 -9.21 -7.95
N LEU A 178 -11.14 -9.31 -7.63
CA LEU A 178 -10.57 -10.37 -6.80
C LEU A 178 -10.44 -9.94 -5.33
N ARG A 179 -10.16 -8.65 -5.10
CA ARG A 179 -10.10 -8.06 -3.75
C ARG A 179 -10.57 -6.62 -3.75
N VAL A 180 -10.97 -6.18 -2.56
CA VAL A 180 -11.49 -4.84 -2.33
C VAL A 180 -10.81 -4.29 -1.09
N TYR A 181 -10.35 -3.06 -1.19
CA TYR A 181 -9.70 -2.33 -0.10
C TYR A 181 -10.50 -1.07 0.17
N LYS A 182 -10.93 -0.89 1.42
CA LYS A 182 -11.70 0.29 1.85
C LYS A 182 -10.81 1.19 2.70
N GLN A 183 -10.84 2.49 2.43
CA GLN A 183 -10.09 3.49 3.16
C GLN A 183 -10.53 3.55 4.63
N LEU A 184 -9.57 3.59 5.55
CA LEU A 184 -9.84 3.91 6.96
C LEU A 184 -10.30 5.37 7.11
N PRO A 185 -11.33 5.65 7.92
CA PRO A 185 -11.74 7.01 8.22
C PRO A 185 -10.64 7.78 8.96
N LEU A 186 -10.71 9.12 8.94
CA LEU A 186 -9.79 9.99 9.68
C LEU A 186 -8.30 9.80 9.31
N GLY A 187 -8.01 9.51 8.04
CA GLY A 187 -6.66 9.71 7.51
C GLY A 187 -6.32 11.19 7.36
N ASN A 188 -5.05 11.48 7.06
CA ASN A 188 -4.58 12.83 6.80
C ASN A 188 -4.95 13.28 5.38
N ARG A 189 -4.84 14.60 5.16
CA ARG A 189 -4.94 15.20 3.83
C ARG A 189 -3.92 14.54 2.90
N VAL A 190 -4.38 14.20 1.69
CA VAL A 190 -3.50 13.64 0.65
C VAL A 190 -2.62 14.73 0.08
N GLU A 191 -1.31 14.49 0.07
CA GLU A 191 -0.32 15.38 -0.51
C GLU A 191 -0.02 15.02 -1.97
N THR A 192 0.45 15.99 -2.74
CA THR A 192 0.78 15.76 -4.17
C THR A 192 1.95 14.78 -4.38
N THR A 193 2.79 14.60 -3.36
CA THR A 193 3.88 13.64 -3.33
C THR A 193 3.41 12.22 -2.99
N ASP A 194 2.18 12.05 -2.51
CA ASP A 194 1.71 10.76 -2.06
C ASP A 194 1.58 9.77 -3.21
N ARG A 195 1.98 8.53 -2.95
CA ARG A 195 1.86 7.40 -3.86
C ARG A 195 1.28 6.21 -3.09
N TYR A 196 0.71 5.28 -3.84
CA TYR A 196 0.19 4.04 -3.27
C TYR A 196 1.30 3.00 -3.18
N TYR A 197 1.44 2.41 -2.00
CA TYR A 197 2.45 1.44 -1.63
C TYR A 197 1.83 0.21 -0.96
N THR A 198 2.49 -0.93 -1.15
CA THR A 198 2.34 -2.15 -0.33
C THR A 198 3.67 -2.42 0.37
N PHE A 199 3.65 -3.09 1.52
CA PHE A 199 4.87 -3.32 2.30
C PHE A 199 5.20 -4.80 2.46
N SER A 200 6.46 -5.12 2.71
CA SER A 200 6.91 -6.45 3.11
C SER A 200 8.08 -6.35 4.08
N ASN A 201 8.34 -7.41 4.83
CA ASN A 201 9.56 -7.50 5.59
C ASN A 201 10.75 -7.59 4.63
N SER A 202 11.80 -6.84 4.92
CA SER A 202 12.99 -6.77 4.08
C SER A 202 13.90 -7.99 4.19
N ASN A 203 13.65 -8.87 5.18
CA ASN A 203 14.51 -9.97 5.61
C ASN A 203 15.94 -9.55 5.99
N PHE A 204 16.27 -8.26 5.97
CA PHE A 204 17.55 -7.76 6.46
C PHE A 204 17.49 -7.73 7.99
N PRO A 205 18.32 -8.53 8.69
CA PRO A 205 18.35 -8.48 10.13
C PRO A 205 18.89 -7.11 10.54
N CYS A 206 18.09 -6.36 11.28
CA CYS A 206 18.57 -5.17 11.96
C CYS A 206 19.38 -5.62 13.16
N LEU A 207 20.69 -5.74 12.96
CA LEU A 207 21.61 -6.02 14.05
C LEU A 207 21.65 -4.80 14.97
N GLU A 208 20.95 -4.88 16.10
CA GLU A 208 21.17 -3.97 17.21
C GLU A 208 22.61 -4.17 17.69
N ARG A 209 23.51 -3.25 17.31
CA ARG A 209 24.89 -3.27 17.77
C ARG A 209 24.98 -2.29 18.94
N PRO A 210 25.03 -2.76 20.20
CA PRO A 210 24.96 -1.90 21.39
C PRO A 210 26.09 -0.86 21.47
N ASN A 211 27.18 -1.05 20.72
CA ASN A 211 28.39 -0.22 20.78
C ASN A 211 28.71 0.56 19.50
N LEU A 212 27.86 0.50 18.47
CA LEU A 212 28.05 1.32 17.25
C LEU A 212 27.10 2.50 17.31
N LYS A 213 27.66 3.71 17.20
CA LYS A 213 26.91 4.98 17.12
C LYS A 213 25.69 4.79 16.21
N ARG A 214 24.52 5.13 16.75
CA ARG A 214 23.16 4.86 16.25
C ARG A 214 22.81 5.61 14.94
N ASP A 215 23.79 5.92 14.11
CA ASP A 215 23.60 6.81 12.97
C ASP A 215 23.27 6.04 11.67
N LYS A 216 23.30 4.69 11.70
CA LYS A 216 22.90 3.88 10.56
C LYS A 216 21.41 3.50 10.66
N PRO A 217 20.56 3.97 9.72
CA PRO A 217 19.16 3.57 9.69
C PRO A 217 19.03 2.06 9.44
N CYS A 218 18.23 1.40 10.26
CA CYS A 218 17.75 0.04 10.06
C CYS A 218 16.58 0.11 9.05
N PHE A 219 16.55 -0.81 8.08
CA PHE A 219 15.50 -0.87 7.06
C PHE A 219 14.76 -2.21 7.13
N PRO A 220 13.87 -2.41 8.11
CA PRO A 220 13.18 -3.69 8.29
C PRO A 220 12.10 -3.91 7.23
N ILE A 221 11.75 -2.89 6.44
CA ILE A 221 10.59 -2.89 5.55
C ILE A 221 11.04 -2.60 4.12
N ILE A 222 10.48 -3.34 3.16
CA ILE A 222 10.48 -2.99 1.75
C ILE A 222 9.11 -2.38 1.43
N SER A 223 9.12 -1.20 0.83
CA SER A 223 7.94 -0.58 0.23
C SER A 223 7.98 -0.79 -1.28
N THR A 224 6.92 -1.38 -1.82
CA THR A 224 6.72 -1.59 -3.26
C THR A 224 5.64 -0.65 -3.74
N MET A 225 5.94 0.18 -4.74
CA MET A 225 4.93 1.05 -5.34
C MET A 225 3.90 0.21 -6.10
N VAL A 226 2.62 0.42 -5.81
CA VAL A 226 1.49 -0.33 -6.39
C VAL A 226 1.51 -0.24 -7.92
N ASN A 227 1.31 -1.37 -8.59
CA ASN A 227 1.40 -1.58 -10.06
C ASN A 227 2.82 -1.42 -10.66
N PHE A 228 3.85 -1.29 -9.82
CA PHE A 228 5.23 -1.05 -10.23
C PHE A 228 6.19 -1.93 -9.42
N ASN A 229 6.14 -3.24 -9.64
CA ASN A 229 6.88 -4.24 -8.86
C ASN A 229 8.41 -4.07 -8.88
N SER A 230 8.95 -3.34 -9.86
CA SER A 230 10.37 -3.00 -9.96
C SER A 230 10.82 -1.82 -9.07
N TYR A 231 9.89 -1.10 -8.45
CA TYR A 231 10.17 0.08 -7.64
C TYR A 231 10.01 -0.24 -6.16
N ASN A 232 11.11 -0.78 -5.61
CA ASN A 232 11.22 -1.14 -4.21
C ASN A 232 12.10 -0.13 -3.48
N TYR A 233 11.62 0.35 -2.34
CA TYR A 233 12.34 1.25 -1.45
C TYR A 233 12.58 0.55 -0.12
N LEU A 234 13.80 0.65 0.41
CA LEU A 234 14.10 0.25 1.78
C LEU A 234 13.61 1.34 2.73
N ILE A 235 12.74 0.96 3.65
CA ILE A 235 12.03 1.85 4.56
C ILE A 235 12.40 1.50 5.99
N SER A 236 12.65 2.53 6.79
CA SER A 236 13.02 2.39 8.20
C SER A 236 11.81 2.23 9.11
N LYS A 237 10.73 2.96 8.82
CA LYS A 237 9.52 2.98 9.63
C LYS A 237 8.29 3.39 8.82
N LEU A 238 7.12 2.87 9.21
CA LEU A 238 5.81 3.35 8.79
C LEU A 238 5.24 4.26 9.88
N ILE A 239 4.71 5.41 9.50
CA ILE A 239 4.09 6.37 10.42
C ILE A 239 2.64 6.54 9.99
N TYR A 240 1.72 6.04 10.81
CA TYR A 240 0.28 6.13 10.59
C TYR A 240 -0.35 7.27 11.40
N PRO A 241 -1.39 7.93 10.87
CA PRO A 241 -2.04 9.04 11.55
C PRO A 241 -3.12 8.60 12.54
N TYR A 242 -3.53 7.34 12.49
CA TYR A 242 -4.76 6.87 13.15
C TYR A 242 -4.65 6.82 14.67
N SER A 243 -3.49 6.53 15.25
CA SER A 243 -3.32 6.56 16.71
C SER A 243 -3.51 7.97 17.28
N GLU A 244 -3.16 9.00 16.50
CA GLU A 244 -3.37 10.40 16.85
C GLU A 244 -4.82 10.83 16.57
N ASN A 245 -5.33 10.53 15.37
CA ASN A 245 -6.65 11.00 14.93
C ASN A 245 -7.83 10.25 15.58
N VAL A 246 -7.66 8.98 15.92
CA VAL A 246 -8.69 8.13 16.56
C VAL A 246 -8.51 8.11 18.08
N GLY A 247 -7.27 8.25 18.56
CA GLY A 247 -6.90 8.23 19.96
C GLY A 247 -6.40 6.87 20.45
N GLN A 248 -6.25 6.75 21.77
CA GLN A 248 -5.57 5.62 22.43
C GLN A 248 -6.23 4.25 22.23
N PHE A 249 -7.51 4.21 21.84
CA PHE A 249 -8.26 2.97 21.63
C PHE A 249 -8.16 2.43 20.19
N PHE A 250 -7.34 3.05 19.33
CA PHE A 250 -7.05 2.51 18.01
C PHE A 250 -6.03 1.36 18.08
N ASP A 251 -6.38 0.21 17.54
CA ASP A 251 -5.51 -0.97 17.51
C ASP A 251 -4.41 -0.81 16.45
N SER A 252 -3.34 -0.11 16.84
CA SER A 252 -2.18 0.17 15.97
C SER A 252 -1.45 -1.12 15.59
N ARG A 253 -1.44 -2.11 16.49
CA ARG A 253 -0.83 -3.42 16.27
C ARG A 253 -1.57 -4.21 15.18
N TRP A 254 -2.90 -4.14 15.13
CA TRP A 254 -3.69 -4.69 14.02
C TRP A 254 -3.27 -4.04 12.70
N LEU A 255 -3.21 -2.71 12.63
CA LEU A 255 -2.84 -2.00 11.39
C LEU A 255 -1.41 -2.35 10.93
N ASP A 256 -0.44 -2.36 11.85
CA ASP A 256 0.94 -2.74 11.58
C ASP A 256 1.02 -4.18 11.03
N TYR A 257 0.28 -5.11 11.64
CA TYR A 257 0.21 -6.50 11.15
C TYR A 257 -0.37 -6.57 9.73
N LYS A 258 -1.47 -5.86 9.44
CA LYS A 258 -2.06 -5.82 8.09
C LYS A 258 -1.14 -5.17 7.06
N SER A 259 -0.13 -4.40 7.49
CA SER A 259 0.81 -3.76 6.57
C SER A 259 1.89 -4.71 6.06
N LEU A 260 2.31 -5.66 6.89
CA LEU A 260 3.46 -6.53 6.61
C LEU A 260 3.07 -7.96 6.23
N THR A 261 1.97 -8.47 6.79
CA THR A 261 1.62 -9.88 6.64
C THR A 261 0.76 -10.14 5.41
N ASP A 262 1.21 -11.08 4.59
CA ASP A 262 0.42 -11.64 3.50
C ASP A 262 -0.29 -12.91 3.99
N TYR A 263 -1.60 -12.86 4.15
CA TYR A 263 -2.36 -13.95 4.78
C TYR A 263 -2.51 -15.18 3.86
N ASP A 264 -2.45 -15.00 2.54
CA ASP A 264 -2.69 -16.04 1.54
C ASP A 264 -1.52 -16.23 0.56
N GLY A 265 -0.41 -15.49 0.73
CA GLY A 265 0.70 -15.45 -0.22
C GLY A 265 0.35 -14.86 -1.58
N ILE A 266 -0.87 -14.33 -1.74
CA ILE A 266 -1.40 -13.79 -2.98
C ILE A 266 -1.74 -12.30 -2.82
N GLY A 267 -1.54 -11.69 -1.64
CA GLY A 267 -1.71 -10.26 -1.40
C GLY A 267 -2.96 -9.92 -0.60
N GLY A 268 -2.91 -10.11 0.72
CA GLY A 268 -3.91 -9.59 1.68
C GLY A 268 -3.54 -8.26 2.34
N LYS A 269 -2.39 -7.68 1.95
CA LYS A 269 -1.77 -6.55 2.64
C LYS A 269 -2.53 -5.25 2.43
N LEU A 270 -2.50 -4.38 3.43
CA LEU A 270 -3.04 -3.03 3.30
C LEU A 270 -2.31 -2.26 2.18
N ILE A 271 -3.03 -1.34 1.54
CA ILE A 271 -2.45 -0.38 0.59
C ILE A 271 -2.36 0.97 1.30
N ALA A 272 -1.15 1.52 1.45
CA ALA A 272 -0.96 2.85 2.02
C ALA A 272 -0.78 3.88 0.91
N LEU A 273 -1.47 5.01 1.03
CA LEU A 273 -1.22 6.24 0.30
C LEU A 273 -0.38 7.15 1.20
N GLY A 274 0.85 7.45 0.79
CA GLY A 274 1.74 8.27 1.60
C GLY A 274 2.99 8.72 0.85
N THR A 275 3.89 9.41 1.54
CA THR A 275 5.13 9.94 0.99
C THR A 275 6.34 9.36 1.74
N ILE A 276 7.40 9.00 1.01
CA ILE A 276 8.68 8.61 1.60
C ILE A 276 9.51 9.87 1.86
N ASN A 277 9.87 10.12 3.11
CA ASN A 277 10.68 11.29 3.50
C ASN A 277 12.20 11.04 3.34
N ASN A 278 13.01 12.03 3.67
CA ASN A 278 14.48 11.94 3.59
C ASN A 278 15.13 11.02 4.66
N LYS A 279 14.37 10.56 5.65
CA LYS A 279 14.78 9.56 6.66
C LYS A 279 14.37 8.14 6.28
N TYR A 280 13.86 7.95 5.06
CA TYR A 280 13.33 6.69 4.56
C TYR A 280 12.14 6.18 5.39
N GLU A 281 11.37 7.09 5.98
CA GLU A 281 10.12 6.76 6.66
C GLU A 281 8.98 7.00 5.67
N VAL A 282 7.98 6.12 5.67
CA VAL A 282 6.74 6.35 4.93
C VAL A 282 5.77 7.06 5.87
N ILE A 283 5.48 8.32 5.56
CA ILE A 283 4.43 9.08 6.22
C ILE A 283 3.12 8.75 5.51
N VAL A 284 2.29 7.93 6.16
CA VAL A 284 1.03 7.46 5.58
C VAL A 284 -0.03 8.54 5.77
N SER A 285 -0.60 8.99 4.66
CA SER A 285 -1.75 9.89 4.69
C SER A 285 -3.04 9.07 4.86
N ASN A 286 -3.20 8.00 4.08
CA ASN A 286 -4.38 7.14 4.14
C ASN A 286 -4.00 5.67 3.98
N ALA A 287 -4.74 4.79 4.64
CA ALA A 287 -4.61 3.34 4.59
C ALA A 287 -5.90 2.72 4.06
N TYR A 288 -5.76 1.74 3.16
CA TYR A 288 -6.88 0.99 2.58
C TYR A 288 -6.75 -0.46 3.01
N ILE A 289 -7.76 -0.95 3.74
CA ILE A 289 -7.77 -2.27 4.36
C ILE A 289 -8.50 -3.25 3.46
N ASN A 290 -7.89 -4.40 3.20
CA ASN A 290 -8.52 -5.49 2.48
C ASN A 290 -9.76 -5.97 3.23
N ILE A 291 -10.90 -6.07 2.54
CA ILE A 291 -12.17 -6.49 3.12
C ILE A 291 -12.70 -7.76 2.42
N PRO A 292 -13.35 -8.67 3.17
CA PRO A 292 -13.63 -8.58 4.60
C PRO A 292 -12.38 -8.75 5.47
N ASP A 293 -12.37 -8.08 6.62
CA ASP A 293 -11.40 -8.30 7.68
C ASP A 293 -12.13 -8.74 8.95
N PRO A 294 -11.70 -9.81 9.64
CA PRO A 294 -10.73 -10.79 9.15
C PRO A 294 -11.25 -11.54 7.91
N ILE A 295 -10.32 -12.02 7.08
CA ILE A 295 -10.65 -12.79 5.87
C ILE A 295 -11.34 -14.11 6.26
N GLN A 296 -10.80 -14.76 7.28
CA GLN A 296 -11.38 -15.96 7.89
C GLN A 296 -12.27 -15.54 9.05
N GLN A 297 -13.43 -16.20 9.17
CA GLN A 297 -14.31 -15.98 10.31
C GLN A 297 -13.58 -16.33 11.62
N CYS A 298 -13.75 -15.49 12.65
CA CYS A 298 -13.19 -15.79 13.97
C CYS A 298 -13.73 -17.12 14.50
N PRO A 299 -12.88 -17.94 15.15
CA PRO A 299 -13.36 -19.14 15.82
C PRO A 299 -14.40 -18.76 16.89
N SER A 300 -15.42 -19.60 17.07
CA SER A 300 -16.36 -19.41 18.17
C SER A 300 -15.59 -19.49 19.49
N THR A 301 -15.77 -18.51 20.37
CA THR A 301 -15.19 -18.56 21.70
C THR A 301 -15.81 -19.72 22.47
N ASN A 302 -14.97 -20.63 22.95
CA ASN A 302 -15.43 -21.71 23.83
C ASN A 302 -16.02 -21.06 25.08
N LYS A 303 -17.25 -21.47 25.46
CA LYS A 303 -17.87 -21.02 26.70
C LYS A 303 -17.08 -21.60 27.88
N LEU A 304 -16.07 -20.86 28.33
CA LEU A 304 -15.28 -21.22 29.49
C LEU A 304 -16.14 -21.01 30.74
N GLN A 305 -16.39 -22.08 31.49
CA GLN A 305 -17.07 -22.01 32.78
C GLN A 305 -16.03 -21.71 33.86
N CYS A 306 -16.17 -20.57 34.52
CA CYS A 306 -15.30 -20.15 35.62
C CYS A 306 -15.96 -20.38 36.98
N ASN A 307 -15.14 -20.53 38.02
CA ASN A 307 -15.64 -20.59 39.41
C ASN A 307 -16.32 -19.28 39.81
N SER A 308 -17.10 -19.31 40.89
CA SER A 308 -17.89 -18.15 41.35
C SER A 308 -17.09 -16.89 41.69
N SER A 309 -15.78 -17.01 41.96
CA SER A 309 -14.86 -15.89 42.24
C SER A 309 -14.03 -15.46 41.03
N GLN A 310 -14.31 -16.03 39.85
CA GLN A 310 -13.55 -15.82 38.63
C GLN A 310 -14.48 -15.42 37.48
N ILE A 311 -13.91 -14.70 36.51
CA ILE A 311 -14.59 -14.31 35.28
C ILE A 311 -13.79 -14.81 34.08
N ALA A 312 -14.50 -15.17 33.01
CA ALA A 312 -13.88 -15.48 31.73
C ALA A 312 -13.30 -14.19 31.13
N THR A 313 -11.99 -14.20 30.91
CA THR A 313 -11.23 -13.13 30.28
C THR A 313 -10.70 -13.58 28.93
N ASN A 314 -10.44 -12.65 28.04
CA ASN A 314 -9.96 -12.90 26.69
C ASN A 314 -8.85 -11.90 26.34
N SER A 315 -8.10 -12.21 25.29
CA SER A 315 -7.24 -11.26 24.59
C SER A 315 -7.72 -11.09 23.16
N ARG A 316 -7.46 -9.93 22.57
CA ARG A 316 -7.72 -9.70 21.14
C ARG A 316 -6.44 -9.88 20.32
N ASP A 317 -6.52 -10.67 19.26
CA ASP A 317 -5.39 -10.89 18.34
C ASP A 317 -5.33 -9.86 17.20
N VAL A 318 -4.33 -9.98 16.34
CA VAL A 318 -4.11 -9.13 15.16
C VAL A 318 -5.12 -9.37 14.02
N ASN A 319 -6.04 -10.31 14.17
CA ASN A 319 -7.19 -10.54 13.31
C ASN A 319 -8.49 -10.04 13.96
N ARG A 320 -8.37 -9.29 15.06
CA ARG A 320 -9.49 -8.75 15.84
C ARG A 320 -10.36 -9.84 16.47
N CYS A 321 -9.89 -11.08 16.55
CA CYS A 321 -10.59 -12.20 17.17
C CYS A 321 -10.26 -12.29 18.66
N LEU A 322 -11.23 -12.75 19.46
CA LEU A 322 -10.97 -13.09 20.86
C LEU A 322 -10.28 -14.45 20.93
N ILE A 323 -9.15 -14.49 21.64
CA ILE A 323 -8.30 -15.65 21.84
C ILE A 323 -7.93 -15.77 23.32
N ASN A 324 -7.29 -16.90 23.67
CA ASN A 324 -6.71 -17.14 24.99
C ASN A 324 -7.71 -16.94 26.13
N SER A 325 -8.90 -17.55 26.01
CA SER A 325 -9.90 -17.47 27.07
C SER A 325 -9.37 -18.11 28.36
N THR A 326 -9.32 -17.35 29.45
CA THR A 326 -8.88 -17.85 30.78
C THR A 326 -9.85 -17.44 31.87
N CYS A 327 -9.76 -18.08 33.05
CA CYS A 327 -10.51 -17.66 34.23
C CYS A 327 -9.60 -16.81 35.12
N THR A 328 -9.90 -15.53 35.27
CA THR A 328 -9.14 -14.62 36.14
C THR A 328 -9.96 -14.29 37.38
N LEU A 329 -9.29 -14.16 38.53
CA LEU A 329 -9.95 -13.67 39.75
C LEU A 329 -10.58 -12.31 39.49
N ILE A 330 -11.79 -12.13 39.99
CA ILE A 330 -12.52 -10.88 39.86
C ILE A 330 -11.80 -9.80 40.68
N SER A 331 -11.21 -8.82 39.99
CA SER A 331 -10.54 -7.67 40.59
C SER A 331 -11.28 -6.38 40.24
N PHE A 332 -12.58 -6.31 40.55
CA PHE A 332 -13.30 -5.05 40.47
C PHE A 332 -12.91 -4.19 41.67
N SER A 333 -12.14 -3.13 41.44
CA SER A 333 -12.25 -1.97 42.34
C SER A 333 -13.62 -1.32 42.09
N ASN A 334 -14.22 -0.70 43.11
CA ASN A 334 -15.52 -0.02 43.01
C ASN A 334 -15.50 1.23 42.09
N ASN A 335 -14.67 1.24 41.05
CA ASN A 335 -14.55 2.32 40.11
C ASN A 335 -15.70 2.24 39.11
N THR A 336 -16.39 3.36 38.94
CA THR A 336 -17.32 3.58 37.84
C THR A 336 -16.59 3.39 36.52
N ILE A 337 -17.10 2.51 35.67
CA ILE A 337 -16.55 2.28 34.33
C ILE A 337 -17.04 3.40 33.42
N ASP A 338 -16.13 4.28 33.02
CA ASP A 338 -16.40 5.28 32.00
C ASP A 338 -16.16 4.69 30.61
N TYR A 339 -17.22 4.60 29.81
CA TYR A 339 -17.15 4.10 28.43
C TYR A 339 -16.60 5.19 27.51
N PRO A 340 -15.47 4.97 26.83
CA PRO A 340 -14.91 5.97 25.94
C PRO A 340 -15.76 6.12 24.68
N GLN A 341 -15.73 7.32 24.09
CA GLN A 341 -16.37 7.56 22.80
C GLN A 341 -15.36 7.39 21.66
N CYS A 342 -15.77 6.69 20.60
CA CYS A 342 -15.01 6.62 19.36
C CYS A 342 -15.42 7.77 18.43
N PRO A 343 -14.49 8.34 17.66
CA PRO A 343 -14.81 9.40 16.71
C PRO A 343 -15.58 8.87 15.50
N LYS A 344 -16.12 9.80 14.70
CA LYS A 344 -16.96 9.47 13.53
C LYS A 344 -16.24 8.51 12.57
N GLY A 345 -16.96 7.47 12.14
CA GLY A 345 -16.43 6.42 11.27
C GLY A 345 -15.93 5.19 12.03
N TYR A 346 -15.88 5.27 13.36
CA TYR A 346 -15.51 4.17 14.24
C TYR A 346 -16.63 3.85 15.24
N TYR A 347 -16.68 2.61 15.70
CA TYR A 347 -17.56 2.15 16.76
C TYR A 347 -16.75 1.56 17.90
N LEU A 348 -17.26 1.70 19.13
CA LEU A 348 -16.66 1.12 20.31
C LEU A 348 -16.95 -0.38 20.36
N THR A 349 -15.90 -1.19 20.51
CA THR A 349 -15.99 -2.59 20.90
C THR A 349 -15.26 -2.80 22.22
N PHE A 350 -15.72 -3.76 23.01
CA PHE A 350 -15.10 -4.08 24.29
C PHE A 350 -15.26 -5.55 24.66
N PHE A 351 -14.34 -6.05 25.47
CA PHE A 351 -14.35 -7.41 26.02
C PHE A 351 -13.70 -7.42 27.40
N THR A 352 -13.91 -8.50 28.16
CA THR A 352 -13.25 -8.71 29.45
C THR A 352 -11.78 -9.09 29.21
N GLY A 353 -10.87 -8.18 29.56
CA GLY A 353 -9.42 -8.36 29.38
C GLY A 353 -8.78 -9.23 30.45
N ASN A 354 -7.56 -9.69 30.18
CA ASN A 354 -6.79 -10.54 31.09
C ASN A 354 -6.28 -9.80 32.35
N ASN A 355 -6.43 -8.48 32.40
CA ASN A 355 -6.03 -7.65 33.54
C ASN A 355 -7.10 -7.65 34.64
N GLY A 356 -7.34 -8.79 35.28
CA GLY A 356 -8.29 -8.88 36.41
C GLY A 356 -9.77 -8.77 36.02
N GLY A 357 -10.11 -9.01 34.75
CA GLY A 357 -11.48 -8.89 34.24
C GLY A 357 -11.89 -7.45 33.90
N ILE A 358 -10.96 -6.50 33.90
CA ILE A 358 -11.21 -5.11 33.47
C ILE A 358 -11.60 -5.10 31.98
N LEU A 359 -12.56 -4.25 31.61
CA LEU A 359 -12.96 -4.09 30.22
C LEU A 359 -11.82 -3.46 29.40
N GLU A 360 -11.47 -4.11 28.30
CA GLU A 360 -10.59 -3.56 27.27
C GLU A 360 -11.44 -2.96 26.15
N PHE A 361 -11.09 -1.75 25.71
CA PHE A 361 -11.84 -0.99 24.71
C PHE A 361 -11.03 -0.84 23.42
N ASN A 362 -11.70 -0.94 22.27
CA ASN A 362 -11.11 -0.64 20.96
C ASN A 362 -12.10 0.17 20.10
N CYS A 363 -11.58 1.05 19.26
CA CYS A 363 -12.33 1.76 18.24
C CYS A 363 -12.09 1.12 16.87
N ASP A 364 -13.08 0.37 16.39
CA ASP A 364 -13.03 -0.31 15.09
C ASP A 364 -13.74 0.51 14.01
N ALA A 365 -13.20 0.53 12.80
CA ALA A 365 -13.86 1.24 11.71
C ALA A 365 -15.21 0.59 11.36
N ASN A 366 -16.24 1.40 11.12
CA ASN A 366 -17.64 0.96 10.96
C ASN A 366 -17.89 -0.02 9.81
N PHE A 367 -17.03 -0.02 8.79
CA PHE A 367 -17.13 -0.94 7.66
C PHE A 367 -16.53 -2.32 7.95
N LEU A 368 -15.79 -2.47 9.04
CA LEU A 368 -15.18 -3.73 9.43
C LEU A 368 -16.25 -4.65 10.04
N ALA A 369 -16.13 -5.95 9.78
CA ALA A 369 -17.04 -6.91 10.38
C ALA A 369 -16.86 -6.94 11.91
N LYS A 370 -17.97 -7.03 12.64
CA LYS A 370 -17.95 -7.31 14.08
C LYS A 370 -17.48 -8.75 14.31
N THR A 371 -16.54 -8.94 15.23
CA THR A 371 -15.86 -10.23 15.44
C THR A 371 -16.26 -10.96 16.72
N TYR A 372 -16.95 -10.32 17.66
CA TYR A 372 -17.45 -10.90 18.91
C TYR A 372 -18.61 -10.07 19.49
#